data_AF-D8R811-F1
#
_entry.id   AF-D8R811-F1
#
_cell.length_a   1.000
_cell.length_b   1.000
_cell.length_c   1.000
_cell.angle_alpha   90.00
_cell.angle_beta   90.00
_cell.angle_gamma   90.00
#
_symmetry.space_group_name_H-M   'P 1'
#
loop_
_entity.id
_entity.type
_entity.pdbx_description
1 polymer ?
#
loop_
_entity_poly.entity_id
_entity_poly.type
_entity_poly.pdbx_seq_one_letter_code
_entity_poly.pdbx_strand_id
1 'polypeptide(L)'
;HRLELNAIKGHVDAITGIAFSSNSRGLATACADRVVRIFKLDDPTSKNLHVLRLNVPLGTVPTGVAFGDGPGAAQIVVATQDINGSGLLMFGAPEGKGAAQAREQGKVPPPEIKWRKTQIHDRRNVLTCVGARCEYGSGDGESVLIATCSEGTDIKIWSAGNGTCVKTVDTNQLQNTMATISPDGRFLAAAAFTADVKIWEIVYGKDGQVRDVVKVMLLKGHKSAVTWTCFTWDSQKIITASKDGFIRIWNINVRYQMDEDPKCIKVFPIPSSDNGLYEKIAVSPDDKILAATHGTTLTWLSTADGQVLDTAENAHDGEITCITWAPQSVSTDQGKVLILATASVDKKLKLWSQPL
;
A
#
# COMPACT_ATOMS: atom_id res chain seq x y z
N HIS A 1 -15.61 -9.41 16.07
CA HIS A 1 -14.66 -8.88 17.09
C HIS A 1 -15.13 -7.48 17.54
N ARG A 2 -14.77 -6.99 18.73
CA ARG A 2 -15.27 -5.69 19.25
C ARG A 2 -14.82 -4.46 18.43
N LEU A 3 -13.65 -4.55 17.80
CA LEU A 3 -13.09 -3.49 16.95
C LEU A 3 -13.58 -3.55 15.49
N GLU A 4 -14.36 -4.58 15.12
CA GLU A 4 -14.88 -4.69 13.75
C GLU A 4 -16.03 -3.70 13.55
N LEU A 5 -15.82 -2.72 12.67
CA LEU A 5 -16.81 -1.70 12.33
C LEU A 5 -17.75 -2.18 11.22
N ASN A 6 -17.21 -2.91 10.25
CA ASN A 6 -17.96 -3.33 9.07
C ASN A 6 -17.31 -4.54 8.38
N ALA A 7 -18.15 -5.37 7.77
CA ALA A 7 -17.76 -6.48 6.91
C ALA A 7 -18.46 -6.34 5.56
N ILE A 8 -17.74 -5.79 4.60
CA ILE A 8 -18.20 -5.50 3.26
C ILE A 8 -18.10 -6.78 2.43
N LYS A 9 -19.25 -7.21 1.92
CA LYS A 9 -19.42 -8.37 1.04
C LYS A 9 -19.69 -7.92 -0.39
N GLY A 10 -19.54 -8.84 -1.36
CA GLY A 10 -19.86 -8.60 -2.77
C GLY A 10 -18.69 -8.79 -3.73
N HIS A 11 -17.51 -9.15 -3.22
CA HIS A 11 -16.43 -9.76 -3.99
C HIS A 11 -16.75 -11.23 -4.25
N VAL A 12 -16.49 -11.70 -5.46
CA VAL A 12 -16.81 -13.08 -5.87
C VAL A 12 -15.57 -13.99 -5.77
N ASP A 13 -14.41 -13.39 -5.59
CA ASP A 13 -13.11 -14.06 -5.48
C ASP A 13 -12.20 -13.34 -4.46
N ALA A 14 -10.98 -13.83 -4.28
CA ALA A 14 -9.98 -13.28 -3.39
C ALA A 14 -9.70 -11.79 -3.70
N ILE A 15 -9.57 -11.00 -2.65
CA ILE A 15 -9.18 -9.60 -2.75
C ILE A 15 -7.66 -9.56 -2.74
N THR A 16 -7.04 -8.94 -3.74
CA THR A 16 -5.59 -8.98 -3.97
C THR A 16 -4.89 -7.65 -3.71
N GLY A 17 -5.66 -6.56 -3.55
CA GLY A 17 -5.12 -5.24 -3.25
C GLY A 17 -6.14 -4.38 -2.53
N ILE A 18 -5.67 -3.50 -1.64
CA ILE A 18 -6.48 -2.46 -0.99
C ILE A 18 -5.66 -1.17 -0.96
N ALA A 19 -6.29 -0.03 -1.21
CA ALA A 19 -5.70 1.28 -1.00
C ALA A 19 -6.75 2.28 -0.53
N PHE A 20 -6.35 3.22 0.32
CA PHE A 20 -7.15 4.40 0.63
C PHE A 20 -6.76 5.57 -0.28
N SER A 21 -7.71 6.45 -0.56
CA SER A 21 -7.40 7.76 -1.13
C SER A 21 -6.68 8.62 -0.09
N SER A 22 -5.94 9.61 -0.56
CA SER A 22 -5.18 10.56 0.28
C SER A 22 -6.01 11.22 1.40
N ASN A 23 -7.30 11.48 1.13
CA ASN A 23 -8.24 12.08 2.07
C ASN A 23 -9.06 11.07 2.90
N SER A 24 -8.77 9.77 2.80
CA SER A 24 -9.44 8.68 3.51
C SER A 24 -10.94 8.48 3.20
N ARG A 25 -11.48 9.14 2.17
CA ARG A 25 -12.90 9.03 1.77
C ARG A 25 -13.15 8.02 0.67
N GLY A 26 -12.11 7.56 -0.01
CA GLY A 26 -12.15 6.50 -1.02
C GLY A 26 -11.40 5.28 -0.53
N LEU A 27 -11.98 4.10 -0.73
CA LEU A 27 -11.31 2.82 -0.49
C LEU A 27 -11.41 1.98 -1.76
N ALA A 28 -10.28 1.68 -2.38
CA ALA A 28 -10.20 0.86 -3.57
C ALA A 28 -9.82 -0.57 -3.19
N THR A 29 -10.43 -1.56 -3.84
CA THR A 29 -10.02 -2.96 -3.75
C THR A 29 -9.82 -3.55 -5.14
N ALA A 30 -8.69 -4.22 -5.35
CA ALA A 30 -8.47 -5.12 -6.49
C ALA A 30 -8.89 -6.54 -6.11
N CYS A 31 -9.53 -7.26 -7.03
CA CYS A 31 -10.07 -8.59 -6.77
C CYS A 31 -9.82 -9.51 -7.96
N ALA A 32 -9.55 -10.79 -7.67
CA ALA A 32 -9.33 -11.82 -8.68
C ALA A 32 -10.56 -12.06 -9.58
N ASP A 33 -11.74 -11.59 -9.17
CA ASP A 33 -12.95 -11.56 -9.99
C ASP A 33 -12.90 -10.57 -11.17
N ARG A 34 -11.76 -9.89 -11.36
CA ARG A 34 -11.46 -8.91 -12.41
C ARG A 34 -12.18 -7.58 -12.26
N VAL A 35 -12.68 -7.30 -11.05
CA VAL A 35 -13.36 -6.04 -10.75
C VAL A 35 -12.60 -5.28 -9.68
N VAL A 36 -12.17 -4.08 -10.03
CA VAL A 36 -11.72 -3.08 -9.06
C VAL A 36 -12.95 -2.34 -8.53
N ARG A 37 -13.09 -2.27 -7.21
CA ARG A 37 -14.21 -1.60 -6.55
C ARG A 37 -13.70 -0.37 -5.82
N ILE A 38 -14.37 0.76 -5.97
CA ILE A 38 -14.08 1.99 -5.22
C ILE A 38 -15.29 2.29 -4.35
N PHE A 39 -15.11 2.17 -3.04
CA PHE A 39 -16.11 2.50 -2.03
C PHE A 39 -15.93 3.95 -1.60
N LYS A 40 -17.04 4.68 -1.54
CA LYS A 40 -17.10 5.99 -0.89
C LYS A 40 -17.32 5.78 0.61
N LEU A 41 -16.31 6.06 1.42
CA LEU A 41 -16.38 6.02 2.87
C LEU A 41 -16.76 7.40 3.42
N ASP A 42 -18.06 7.68 3.44
CA ASP A 42 -18.59 8.79 4.25
C ASP A 42 -18.77 8.35 5.72
N ASP A 43 -19.20 7.10 5.93
CA ASP A 43 -19.34 6.46 7.23
C ASP A 43 -18.81 5.02 7.14
N PRO A 44 -17.75 4.65 7.88
CA PRO A 44 -17.16 3.31 7.83
C PRO A 44 -18.10 2.22 8.36
N THR A 45 -19.09 2.56 9.19
CA THR A 45 -20.04 1.60 9.77
C THR A 45 -21.24 1.30 8.86
N SER A 46 -21.43 2.10 7.81
CA SER A 46 -22.56 1.97 6.89
C SER A 46 -22.54 0.64 6.14
N LYS A 47 -23.66 -0.08 6.17
CA LYS A 47 -23.84 -1.32 5.39
C LYS A 47 -24.13 -1.06 3.91
N ASN A 48 -24.45 0.18 3.55
CA ASN A 48 -24.86 0.58 2.21
C ASN A 48 -23.88 1.59 1.62
N LEU A 49 -22.62 1.18 1.45
CA LEU A 49 -21.60 2.03 0.83
C LEU A 49 -21.85 2.14 -0.68
N HIS A 50 -21.78 3.37 -1.19
CA HIS A 50 -21.76 3.59 -2.62
C HIS A 50 -20.48 3.00 -3.21
N VAL A 51 -20.64 2.13 -4.22
CA VAL A 51 -19.52 1.42 -4.86
C VAL A 51 -19.50 1.65 -6.37
N LEU A 52 -18.37 2.14 -6.86
CA LEU A 52 -18.07 2.15 -8.30
C LEU A 52 -17.31 0.87 -8.66
N ARG A 53 -17.67 0.24 -9.79
CA ARG A 53 -17.04 -0.98 -10.29
C ARG A 53 -16.33 -0.72 -11.60
N LEU A 54 -15.07 -1.10 -11.67
CA LEU A 54 -14.21 -0.97 -12.84
C LEU A 54 -13.76 -2.36 -13.27
N ASN A 55 -14.14 -2.78 -14.48
CA ASN A 55 -13.73 -4.07 -15.03
C ASN A 55 -12.36 -3.94 -15.68
N VAL A 56 -11.39 -4.76 -15.28
CA VAL A 56 -10.11 -4.84 -16.00
C VAL A 56 -10.27 -5.64 -17.30
N PRO A 57 -9.37 -5.48 -18.29
CA PRO A 57 -9.47 -6.19 -19.57
C PRO A 57 -9.60 -7.71 -19.41
N LEU A 58 -10.31 -8.34 -20.35
CA LEU A 58 -10.47 -9.80 -20.37
C LEU A 58 -9.10 -10.50 -20.40
N GLY A 59 -8.97 -11.59 -19.65
CA GLY A 59 -7.73 -12.35 -19.50
C GLY A 59 -6.71 -11.74 -18.52
N THR A 60 -7.01 -10.60 -17.90
CA THR A 60 -6.17 -10.00 -16.86
C THR A 60 -6.76 -10.22 -15.47
N VAL A 61 -5.90 -10.42 -14.48
CA VAL A 61 -6.25 -10.55 -13.06
C VAL A 61 -5.59 -9.41 -12.29
N PRO A 62 -6.34 -8.59 -11.54
CA PRO A 62 -5.76 -7.57 -10.67
C PRO A 62 -4.91 -8.19 -9.56
N THR A 63 -3.70 -7.67 -9.34
CA THR A 63 -2.78 -8.12 -8.28
C THR A 63 -2.47 -7.02 -7.26
N GLY A 64 -2.85 -5.77 -7.52
CA GLY A 64 -2.67 -4.65 -6.62
C GLY A 64 -3.41 -3.42 -7.10
N VAL A 65 -3.66 -2.47 -6.19
CA VAL A 65 -4.34 -1.21 -6.50
C VAL A 65 -3.73 -0.08 -5.70
N ALA A 66 -3.64 1.09 -6.32
CA ALA A 66 -3.23 2.32 -5.68
C ALA A 66 -4.07 3.49 -6.21
N PHE A 67 -4.28 4.50 -5.38
CA PHE A 67 -4.78 5.78 -5.86
C PHE A 67 -3.64 6.56 -6.51
N GLY A 68 -3.92 7.20 -7.64
CA GLY A 68 -3.05 8.13 -8.35
C GLY A 68 -3.46 9.60 -8.18
N ASP A 69 -4.23 9.91 -7.13
CA ASP A 69 -4.98 11.15 -6.96
C ASP A 69 -4.10 12.39 -6.64
N GLY A 70 -3.85 13.20 -7.68
CA GLY A 70 -3.67 14.65 -7.58
C GLY A 70 -5.02 15.39 -7.43
N PRO A 71 -5.04 16.73 -7.23
CA PRO A 71 -6.28 17.46 -6.97
C PRO A 71 -7.28 17.37 -8.13
N GLY A 72 -8.49 16.83 -7.87
CA GLY A 72 -9.68 17.01 -8.71
C GLY A 72 -10.34 15.77 -9.32
N ALA A 73 -9.68 14.61 -9.40
CA ALA A 73 -10.30 13.37 -9.87
C ALA A 73 -9.62 12.10 -9.32
N ALA A 74 -10.41 11.10 -8.91
CA ALA A 74 -9.87 9.82 -8.49
C ALA A 74 -9.30 9.05 -9.69
N GLN A 75 -7.97 8.98 -9.75
CA GLN A 75 -7.25 8.07 -10.63
C GLN A 75 -6.98 6.76 -9.88
N ILE A 76 -7.22 5.63 -10.52
CA ILE A 76 -6.95 4.31 -9.94
C ILE A 76 -5.94 3.59 -10.80
N VAL A 77 -4.78 3.32 -10.22
CA VAL A 77 -3.73 2.52 -10.85
C VAL A 77 -3.88 1.07 -10.37
N VAL A 78 -3.83 0.14 -11.30
CA VAL A 78 -4.06 -1.29 -11.05
C VAL A 78 -2.90 -2.07 -11.63
N ALA A 79 -2.19 -2.80 -10.76
CA ALA A 79 -1.25 -3.83 -11.18
C ALA A 79 -2.05 -5.08 -11.59
N THR A 80 -1.65 -5.70 -12.68
CA THR A 80 -2.37 -6.85 -13.26
C THR A 80 -1.40 -7.96 -13.64
N GLN A 81 -1.89 -9.19 -13.71
CA GLN A 81 -1.20 -10.33 -14.31
C GLN A 81 -2.05 -10.89 -15.45
N ASP A 82 -1.42 -11.22 -16.57
CA ASP A 82 -2.03 -12.01 -17.64
C ASP A 82 -1.07 -13.10 -18.15
N ILE A 83 -1.48 -13.85 -19.17
CA ILE A 83 -0.69 -14.95 -19.74
C ILE A 83 0.63 -14.49 -20.37
N ASN A 84 0.75 -13.21 -20.75
CA ASN A 84 1.94 -12.62 -21.36
C ASN A 84 2.86 -11.97 -20.32
N GLY A 85 2.34 -11.69 -19.13
CA GLY A 85 3.11 -11.23 -17.98
C GLY A 85 2.39 -10.21 -17.11
N SER A 86 3.17 -9.47 -16.33
CA SER A 86 2.66 -8.41 -15.47
C SER A 86 2.31 -7.16 -16.28
N GLY A 87 1.31 -6.41 -15.83
CA GLY A 87 0.85 -5.17 -16.45
C GLY A 87 0.52 -4.10 -15.42
N LEU A 88 0.38 -2.88 -15.90
CA LEU A 88 -0.06 -1.72 -15.12
C LEU A 88 -1.06 -0.93 -15.96
N LEU A 89 -2.18 -0.53 -15.40
CA LEU A 89 -3.14 0.34 -16.09
C LEU A 89 -3.69 1.38 -15.14
N MET A 90 -4.19 2.49 -15.69
CA MET A 90 -4.84 3.54 -14.92
C MET A 90 -6.23 3.83 -15.45
N PHE A 91 -7.21 3.80 -14.55
CA PHE A 91 -8.54 4.33 -14.78
C PHE A 91 -8.59 5.79 -14.36
N GLY A 92 -9.15 6.63 -15.22
CA GLY A 92 -9.33 8.06 -14.95
C GLY A 92 -10.69 8.56 -15.44
N ALA A 93 -11.00 9.82 -15.13
CA ALA A 93 -12.24 10.45 -15.57
C ALA A 93 -12.33 10.44 -17.11
N PRO A 94 -13.50 10.11 -17.68
CA PRO A 94 -13.65 10.05 -19.13
C PRO A 94 -13.55 11.45 -19.74
N GLU A 95 -12.92 11.54 -20.91
CA GLU A 95 -12.68 12.79 -21.64
C GLU A 95 -13.34 12.77 -23.03
N GLY A 96 -13.44 13.94 -23.65
CA GLY A 96 -13.97 14.09 -25.02
C GLY A 96 -15.46 14.38 -25.10
N LYS A 97 -15.95 14.51 -26.35
CA LYS A 97 -17.30 15.03 -26.66
C LYS A 97 -18.44 14.20 -26.05
N GLY A 98 -18.30 12.87 -26.03
CA GLY A 98 -19.33 11.99 -25.44
C GLY A 98 -19.46 12.14 -23.92
N ALA A 99 -18.34 12.30 -23.21
CA ALA A 99 -18.35 12.58 -21.77
C ALA A 99 -18.93 13.96 -21.45
N ALA A 100 -18.63 14.98 -22.28
CA ALA A 100 -19.20 16.32 -22.14
C ALA A 100 -20.74 16.30 -22.30
N GLN A 101 -21.24 15.65 -23.36
CA GLN A 101 -22.69 15.51 -23.58
C GLN A 101 -23.39 14.75 -22.45
N ALA A 102 -22.76 13.70 -21.90
CA ALA A 102 -23.32 12.99 -20.75
C ALA A 102 -23.45 13.90 -19.52
N ARG A 103 -22.42 14.72 -19.25
CA ARG A 103 -22.44 15.69 -18.14
C ARG A 103 -23.49 16.78 -18.33
N GLU A 104 -23.67 17.29 -19.56
CA GLU A 104 -24.74 18.22 -19.91
C GLU A 104 -26.14 17.63 -19.66
N GLN A 105 -26.28 16.31 -19.80
CA GLN A 105 -27.50 15.56 -19.47
C GLN A 105 -27.60 15.16 -17.99
N GLY A 106 -26.72 15.65 -17.11
CA GLY A 106 -26.70 15.30 -15.69
C GLY A 106 -26.22 13.88 -15.38
N LYS A 107 -25.64 13.16 -16.35
CA LYS A 107 -25.07 11.82 -16.17
C LYS A 107 -23.60 11.90 -15.80
N VAL A 108 -23.15 11.03 -14.90
CA VAL A 108 -21.73 10.82 -14.61
C VAL A 108 -21.20 9.69 -15.49
N PRO A 109 -20.42 9.99 -16.55
CA PRO A 109 -19.86 8.95 -17.40
C PRO A 109 -18.87 8.07 -16.61
N PRO A 110 -18.81 6.75 -16.87
CA PRO A 110 -17.94 5.84 -16.14
C PRO A 110 -16.46 6.13 -16.43
N PRO A 111 -15.54 5.86 -15.48
CA PRO A 111 -14.10 5.97 -15.73
C PRO A 111 -13.64 5.07 -16.88
N GLU A 112 -12.60 5.52 -17.59
CA GLU A 112 -12.00 4.80 -18.71
C GLU A 112 -10.51 4.53 -18.46
N ILE A 113 -9.96 3.53 -19.15
CA ILE A 113 -8.52 3.26 -19.11
C ILE A 113 -7.80 4.36 -19.89
N LYS A 114 -6.99 5.17 -19.19
CA LYS A 114 -6.22 6.27 -19.78
C LYS A 114 -4.90 5.81 -20.39
N TRP A 115 -4.26 4.85 -19.73
CA TRP A 115 -3.05 4.23 -20.25
C TRP A 115 -2.94 2.80 -19.75
N ARG A 116 -2.20 1.98 -20.50
CA ARG A 116 -1.86 0.60 -20.16
C ARG A 116 -0.39 0.34 -20.51
N LYS A 117 0.30 -0.38 -19.63
CA LYS A 117 1.64 -0.91 -19.80
C LYS A 117 1.59 -2.42 -19.61
N THR A 118 2.35 -3.14 -20.41
CA THR A 118 2.44 -4.61 -20.40
C THR A 118 3.87 -5.02 -20.17
N GLN A 119 4.06 -6.24 -19.65
CA GLN A 119 5.35 -6.82 -19.31
C GLN A 119 6.17 -5.90 -18.40
N ILE A 120 5.52 -5.26 -17.42
CA ILE A 120 6.17 -4.30 -16.55
C ILE A 120 7.28 -4.95 -15.72
N HIS A 121 7.19 -6.23 -15.42
CA HIS A 121 8.23 -7.06 -14.82
C HIS A 121 8.37 -8.38 -15.58
N ASP A 122 8.24 -8.31 -16.90
CA ASP A 122 8.17 -9.49 -17.78
C ASP A 122 7.04 -10.43 -17.34
N ARG A 123 7.34 -11.71 -17.11
CA ARG A 123 6.40 -12.73 -16.63
C ARG A 123 6.27 -12.81 -15.11
N ARG A 124 7.08 -12.06 -14.36
CA ARG A 124 7.07 -12.12 -12.88
C ARG A 124 5.86 -11.38 -12.32
N ASN A 125 5.30 -11.94 -11.26
CA ASN A 125 4.16 -11.35 -10.57
C ASN A 125 4.55 -10.02 -9.90
N VAL A 126 3.57 -9.12 -9.80
CA VAL A 126 3.69 -7.90 -9.00
C VAL A 126 3.28 -8.23 -7.57
N LEU A 127 4.23 -8.16 -6.64
CA LEU A 127 4.03 -8.41 -5.21
C LEU A 127 3.36 -7.24 -4.50
N THR A 128 3.85 -6.02 -4.76
CA THR A 128 3.26 -4.79 -4.22
C THR A 128 3.09 -3.74 -5.30
N CYS A 129 2.01 -2.98 -5.18
CA CYS A 129 1.72 -1.79 -5.97
C CYS A 129 1.28 -0.72 -4.98
N VAL A 130 2.17 0.24 -4.68
CA VAL A 130 1.92 1.29 -3.68
C VAL A 130 2.09 2.67 -4.30
N GLY A 131 1.28 3.63 -3.86
CA GLY A 131 1.33 5.02 -4.30
C GLY A 131 1.77 5.96 -3.19
N ALA A 132 2.51 7.01 -3.53
CA ALA A 132 2.83 8.11 -2.63
C ALA A 132 2.88 9.43 -3.41
N ARG A 133 2.52 10.54 -2.76
CA ARG A 133 2.62 11.87 -3.37
C ARG A 133 4.06 12.37 -3.39
N CYS A 134 4.39 13.16 -4.41
CA CYS A 134 5.68 13.84 -4.53
C CYS A 134 5.72 15.07 -3.61
N GLU A 135 5.72 14.90 -2.28
CA GLU A 135 5.67 16.02 -1.33
C GLU A 135 7.04 16.44 -0.81
N TYR A 136 8.06 15.58 -0.94
CA TYR A 136 9.40 15.88 -0.46
C TYR A 136 10.19 16.82 -1.40
N GLY A 137 10.90 17.77 -0.79
CA GLY A 137 11.89 18.60 -1.47
C GLY A 137 11.26 19.50 -2.53
N SER A 138 11.69 19.34 -3.79
CA SER A 138 11.14 20.07 -4.94
C SER A 138 10.01 19.35 -5.65
N GLY A 139 9.49 18.24 -5.08
CA GLY A 139 8.30 17.58 -5.58
C GLY A 139 7.12 18.56 -5.70
N ASP A 140 6.26 18.33 -6.70
CA ASP A 140 5.16 19.24 -7.03
C ASP A 140 3.99 19.20 -6.04
N GLY A 141 3.98 18.26 -5.09
CA GLY A 141 2.90 18.07 -4.11
C GLY A 141 1.58 17.54 -4.68
N GLU A 142 1.49 17.38 -5.99
CA GLU A 142 0.26 17.02 -6.71
C GLU A 142 0.39 15.67 -7.43
N SER A 143 1.57 15.37 -7.97
CA SER A 143 1.85 14.12 -8.65
C SER A 143 1.95 12.96 -7.67
N VAL A 144 1.54 11.79 -8.15
CA VAL A 144 1.68 10.51 -7.44
C VAL A 144 2.66 9.62 -8.17
N LEU A 145 3.62 9.08 -7.41
CA LEU A 145 4.47 7.98 -7.84
C LEU A 145 3.83 6.67 -7.45
N ILE A 146 3.90 5.70 -8.35
CA ILE A 146 3.55 4.30 -8.08
C ILE A 146 4.83 3.49 -8.07
N ALA A 147 5.10 2.73 -7.01
CA ALA A 147 6.12 1.68 -7.01
C ALA A 147 5.46 0.33 -7.25
N THR A 148 5.99 -0.42 -8.22
CA THR A 148 5.68 -1.83 -8.43
C THR A 148 6.91 -2.68 -8.12
N CYS A 149 6.74 -3.69 -7.27
CA CYS A 149 7.80 -4.64 -6.89
C CYS A 149 7.47 -6.02 -7.46
N SER A 150 8.44 -6.67 -8.11
CA SER A 150 8.26 -8.04 -8.58
C SER A 150 8.85 -9.08 -7.63
N GLU A 151 8.50 -10.35 -7.83
CA GLU A 151 9.13 -11.52 -7.19
C GLU A 151 10.63 -11.68 -7.53
N GLY A 152 11.15 -10.96 -8.52
CA GLY A 152 12.59 -10.92 -8.81
C GLY A 152 13.31 -9.91 -7.92
N THR A 153 14.23 -9.15 -8.51
CA THR A 153 15.01 -8.12 -7.81
C THR A 153 14.63 -6.70 -8.23
N ASP A 154 13.75 -6.54 -9.21
CA ASP A 154 13.45 -5.22 -9.76
C ASP A 154 12.22 -4.56 -9.14
N ILE A 155 12.34 -3.26 -8.95
CA ILE A 155 11.29 -2.34 -8.55
C ILE A 155 11.21 -1.26 -9.62
N LYS A 156 9.99 -0.94 -10.07
CA LYS A 156 9.77 0.13 -11.04
C LYS A 156 8.94 1.24 -10.42
N ILE A 157 9.35 2.47 -10.71
CA ILE A 157 8.65 3.68 -10.27
C ILE A 157 8.00 4.32 -11.49
N TRP A 158 6.72 4.64 -11.37
CA TRP A 158 5.88 5.15 -12.44
C TRP A 158 5.26 6.48 -12.04
N SER A 159 5.11 7.40 -12.99
CA SER A 159 4.20 8.54 -12.84
C SER A 159 2.76 8.06 -13.04
N ALA A 160 1.90 8.22 -12.03
CA ALA A 160 0.50 7.79 -12.12
C ALA A 160 -0.27 8.52 -13.25
N GLY A 161 0.01 9.81 -13.45
CA GLY A 161 -0.73 10.65 -14.39
C GLY A 161 -0.56 10.23 -15.85
N ASN A 162 0.66 9.85 -16.27
CA ASN A 162 0.95 9.54 -17.68
C ASN A 162 1.45 8.09 -17.91
N GLY A 163 1.66 7.30 -16.85
CA GLY A 163 2.08 5.92 -16.93
C GLY A 163 3.54 5.72 -17.36
N THR A 164 4.37 6.76 -17.33
CA THR A 164 5.78 6.67 -17.70
C THR A 164 6.57 6.01 -16.56
N CYS A 165 7.37 5.00 -16.90
CA CYS A 165 8.35 4.44 -15.97
C CYS A 165 9.48 5.46 -15.79
N VAL A 166 9.54 6.13 -14.64
CA VAL A 166 10.55 7.17 -14.37
C VAL A 166 11.88 6.56 -13.97
N LYS A 167 11.86 5.45 -13.21
CA LYS A 167 13.08 4.72 -12.81
C LYS A 167 12.81 3.22 -12.62
N THR A 168 13.87 2.45 -12.81
CA THR A 168 13.95 1.04 -12.41
C THR A 168 15.09 0.91 -11.41
N VAL A 169 14.81 0.26 -10.29
CA VAL A 169 15.76 -0.04 -9.22
C VAL A 169 15.96 -1.55 -9.20
N ASP A 170 17.20 -1.99 -9.28
CA ASP A 170 17.56 -3.37 -8.99
C ASP A 170 18.03 -3.46 -7.53
N THR A 171 17.30 -4.22 -6.72
CA THR A 171 17.65 -4.43 -5.32
C THR A 171 19.00 -5.11 -5.19
N ASN A 172 19.47 -5.87 -6.21
CA ASN A 172 20.66 -6.71 -6.13
C ASN A 172 20.64 -7.58 -4.85
N GLN A 173 19.48 -8.13 -4.52
CA GLN A 173 19.25 -9.07 -3.41
C GLN A 173 18.78 -10.42 -3.97
N LEU A 174 18.28 -11.29 -3.09
CA LEU A 174 17.44 -12.42 -3.49
C LEU A 174 16.05 -11.92 -3.92
N GLN A 175 15.12 -12.86 -4.14
CA GLN A 175 13.72 -12.55 -4.42
C GLN A 175 13.19 -11.53 -3.41
N ASN A 176 12.59 -10.45 -3.92
CA ASN A 176 11.95 -9.45 -3.08
C ASN A 176 10.78 -10.11 -2.33
N THR A 177 10.54 -9.67 -1.10
CA THR A 177 9.31 -9.98 -0.36
C THR A 177 8.30 -8.87 -0.53
N MET A 178 8.76 -7.61 -0.59
CA MET A 178 7.95 -6.45 -0.91
C MET A 178 8.80 -5.19 -1.11
N ALA A 179 8.21 -4.14 -1.69
CA ALA A 179 8.73 -2.78 -1.60
C ALA A 179 7.62 -1.78 -1.27
N THR A 180 8.00 -0.66 -0.65
CA THR A 180 7.11 0.43 -0.28
C THR A 180 7.75 1.80 -0.48
N ILE A 181 6.95 2.85 -0.68
CA ILE A 181 7.39 4.26 -0.70
C ILE A 181 7.01 4.92 0.63
N SER A 182 7.80 5.88 1.11
CA SER A 182 7.47 6.71 2.27
C SER A 182 6.32 7.67 1.95
N PRO A 183 5.47 8.05 2.92
CA PRO A 183 4.29 8.87 2.66
C PRO A 183 4.56 10.22 2.00
N ASP A 184 5.70 10.86 2.33
CA ASP A 184 6.18 12.10 1.70
C ASP A 184 6.81 11.90 0.30
N GLY A 185 6.89 10.67 -0.20
CA GLY A 185 7.49 10.34 -1.49
C GLY A 185 9.01 10.47 -1.54
N ARG A 186 9.70 10.58 -0.39
CA ARG A 186 11.16 10.73 -0.35
C ARG A 186 11.91 9.42 -0.54
N PHE A 187 11.47 8.35 0.09
CA PHE A 187 12.24 7.12 0.20
C PHE A 187 11.48 5.93 -0.37
N LEU A 188 12.21 5.05 -1.04
CA LEU A 188 11.79 3.70 -1.40
C LEU A 188 12.51 2.71 -0.48
N ALA A 189 11.80 1.76 0.11
CA ALA A 189 12.38 0.65 0.87
C ALA A 189 12.02 -0.68 0.24
N ALA A 190 12.95 -1.63 0.25
CA ALA A 190 12.74 -2.99 -0.24
C ALA A 190 13.21 -4.01 0.78
N ALA A 191 12.33 -4.99 1.04
CA ALA A 191 12.66 -6.21 1.76
C ALA A 191 12.74 -7.37 0.78
N ALA A 192 13.62 -8.33 1.09
CA ALA A 192 13.85 -9.51 0.28
C ALA A 192 13.99 -10.74 1.18
N PHE A 193 14.24 -11.90 0.59
CA PHE A 193 14.67 -13.11 1.28
C PHE A 193 16.08 -13.00 1.90
N THR A 194 16.44 -11.84 2.42
CA THR A 194 17.71 -11.49 3.05
C THR A 194 17.46 -10.76 4.38
N ALA A 195 18.50 -10.66 5.21
CA ALA A 195 18.41 -10.09 6.55
C ALA A 195 18.52 -8.55 6.60
N ASP A 196 18.57 -7.91 5.43
CA ASP A 196 18.78 -6.48 5.26
C ASP A 196 17.65 -5.83 4.46
N VAL A 197 17.27 -4.62 4.86
CA VAL A 197 16.37 -3.76 4.07
C VAL A 197 17.19 -2.68 3.40
N LYS A 198 17.07 -2.57 2.08
CA LYS A 198 17.72 -1.52 1.31
C LYS A 198 16.78 -0.32 1.17
N ILE A 199 17.34 0.89 1.25
CA ILE A 199 16.59 2.13 1.11
C ILE A 199 17.24 3.01 0.04
N TRP A 200 16.41 3.58 -0.82
CA TRP A 200 16.79 4.54 -1.84
C TRP A 200 16.10 5.88 -1.61
N GLU A 201 16.80 6.98 -1.87
CA GLU A 201 16.20 8.31 -1.96
C GLU A 201 15.72 8.55 -3.39
N ILE A 202 14.48 9.02 -3.49
CA ILE A 202 13.88 9.54 -4.72
C ILE A 202 14.28 11.01 -4.82
N VAL A 203 15.15 11.30 -5.78
CA VAL A 203 15.73 12.63 -5.97
C VAL A 203 14.93 13.37 -7.04
N TYR A 204 14.32 14.48 -6.64
CA TYR A 204 13.53 15.34 -7.53
C TYR A 204 14.41 16.43 -8.16
N GLY A 205 14.12 16.77 -9.42
CA GLY A 205 14.67 17.93 -10.11
C GLY A 205 13.96 19.22 -9.69
N LYS A 206 14.50 20.37 -10.15
CA LYS A 206 13.87 21.69 -9.91
C LYS A 206 12.49 21.84 -10.57
N ASP A 207 12.19 20.97 -11.54
CA ASP A 207 10.93 20.85 -12.26
C ASP A 207 9.93 19.91 -11.55
N GLY A 208 10.25 19.43 -10.35
CA GLY A 208 9.43 18.52 -9.55
C GLY A 208 9.36 17.09 -10.06
N GLN A 209 10.07 16.77 -11.14
CA GLN A 209 10.10 15.42 -11.69
C GLN A 209 11.20 14.57 -11.03
N VAL A 210 11.00 13.25 -11.00
CA VAL A 210 12.02 12.31 -10.51
C VAL A 210 13.22 12.33 -11.47
N ARG A 211 14.37 12.75 -10.96
CA ARG A 211 15.64 12.76 -11.69
C ARG A 211 16.42 11.49 -11.46
N ASP A 212 16.48 11.02 -10.21
CA ASP A 212 17.21 9.82 -9.85
C ASP A 212 16.63 9.08 -8.67
N VAL A 213 17.05 7.82 -8.51
CA VAL A 213 16.71 6.99 -7.34
C VAL A 213 17.99 6.32 -6.87
N VAL A 214 18.55 6.81 -5.78
CA VAL A 214 19.91 6.48 -5.34
C VAL A 214 19.85 5.69 -4.04
N LYS A 215 20.60 4.59 -3.94
CA LYS A 215 20.68 3.82 -2.69
C LYS A 215 21.40 4.67 -1.65
N VAL A 216 20.75 4.93 -0.51
CA VAL A 216 21.27 5.83 0.53
C VAL A 216 21.49 5.14 1.87
N MET A 217 20.77 4.07 2.18
CA MET A 217 20.85 3.42 3.47
C MET A 217 20.68 1.90 3.37
N LEU A 218 21.16 1.21 4.41
CA LEU A 218 21.05 -0.24 4.56
C LEU A 218 20.75 -0.58 6.02
N LEU A 219 19.57 -1.14 6.27
CA LEU A 219 19.17 -1.55 7.63
C LEU A 219 19.72 -2.96 7.91
N LYS A 220 20.81 -3.04 8.66
CA LYS A 220 21.43 -4.30 9.10
C LYS A 220 21.09 -4.62 10.55
N GLY A 221 20.72 -5.86 10.83
CA GLY A 221 20.57 -6.34 12.21
C GLY A 221 19.57 -7.49 12.41
N HIS A 222 18.70 -7.76 11.43
CA HIS A 222 17.96 -9.03 11.43
C HIS A 222 18.90 -10.21 11.22
N LYS A 223 18.46 -11.40 11.65
CA LYS A 223 19.21 -12.65 11.48
C LYS A 223 18.61 -13.60 10.44
N SER A 224 17.52 -13.20 9.80
CA SER A 224 16.80 -13.97 8.79
C SER A 224 16.00 -13.03 7.88
N ALA A 225 15.35 -13.59 6.86
CA ALA A 225 14.58 -12.86 5.85
C ALA A 225 13.62 -11.84 6.47
N VAL A 226 13.62 -10.62 5.95
CA VAL A 226 12.62 -9.60 6.31
C VAL A 226 11.35 -9.87 5.50
N THR A 227 10.26 -10.17 6.21
CA THR A 227 8.98 -10.56 5.60
C THR A 227 8.18 -9.37 5.12
N TRP A 228 8.24 -8.25 5.86
CA TRP A 228 7.50 -7.02 5.53
C TRP A 228 8.16 -5.79 6.14
N THR A 229 7.90 -4.63 5.55
CA THR A 229 8.36 -3.34 6.07
C THR A 229 7.32 -2.24 5.81
N CYS A 230 7.27 -1.22 6.67
CA CYS A 230 6.49 0.01 6.43
C CYS A 230 7.23 1.23 6.98
N PHE A 231 7.04 2.38 6.32
CA PHE A 231 7.44 3.67 6.87
C PHE A 231 6.44 4.14 7.92
N THR A 232 6.91 4.92 8.89
CA THR A 232 6.03 5.79 9.69
C THR A 232 5.49 6.93 8.84
N TRP A 233 4.35 7.49 9.25
CA TRP A 233 3.68 8.57 8.52
C TRP A 233 4.45 9.89 8.56
N ASP A 234 5.31 10.08 9.56
CA ASP A 234 6.29 11.16 9.58
C ASP A 234 7.47 10.97 8.60
N SER A 235 7.57 9.83 7.90
CA SER A 235 8.67 9.44 7.01
C SER A 235 10.07 9.38 7.66
N GLN A 236 10.16 9.44 9.00
CA GLN A 236 11.44 9.48 9.72
C GLN A 236 11.88 8.12 10.25
N LYS A 237 11.00 7.12 10.24
CA LYS A 237 11.29 5.78 10.75
C LYS A 237 10.79 4.70 9.80
N ILE A 238 11.38 3.52 9.93
CA ILE A 238 10.92 2.30 9.27
C ILE A 238 10.68 1.24 10.34
N ILE A 239 9.62 0.45 10.16
CA ILE A 239 9.32 -0.73 10.96
C ILE A 239 9.50 -1.96 10.07
N THR A 240 10.25 -2.95 10.55
CA THR A 240 10.53 -4.20 9.82
C THR A 240 10.10 -5.41 10.64
N ALA A 241 9.46 -6.38 10.00
CA ALA A 241 9.15 -7.70 10.57
C ALA A 241 9.98 -8.78 9.86
N SER A 242 10.43 -9.80 10.58
CA SER A 242 11.34 -10.80 10.03
C SER A 242 11.08 -12.20 10.57
N LYS A 243 11.52 -13.19 9.78
CA LYS A 243 11.60 -14.59 10.16
C LYS A 243 12.57 -14.87 11.31
N ASP A 244 13.34 -13.87 11.75
CA ASP A 244 14.15 -13.99 12.98
C ASP A 244 13.32 -13.90 14.27
N GLY A 245 12.01 -13.66 14.15
CA GLY A 245 11.08 -13.61 15.28
C GLY A 245 10.98 -12.24 15.92
N PHE A 246 11.49 -11.19 15.30
CA PHE A 246 11.48 -9.84 15.87
C PHE A 246 10.94 -8.79 14.90
N ILE A 247 10.27 -7.79 15.48
CA ILE A 247 10.01 -6.49 14.87
C ILE A 247 11.14 -5.54 15.27
N ARG A 248 11.61 -4.72 14.33
CA ARG A 248 12.57 -3.64 14.62
C ARG A 248 12.01 -2.30 14.15
N ILE A 249 12.26 -1.25 14.92
CA ILE A 249 11.99 0.14 14.52
C ILE A 249 13.33 0.85 14.33
N TRP A 250 13.49 1.50 13.20
CA TRP A 250 14.72 2.14 12.75
C TRP A 250 14.50 3.64 12.62
N ASN A 251 15.37 4.45 13.22
CA ASN A 251 15.47 5.86 12.87
C ASN A 251 16.25 5.98 11.56
N ILE A 252 15.61 6.55 10.54
CA ILE A 252 16.21 6.84 9.22
C ILE A 252 16.38 8.34 8.98
N ASN A 253 15.96 9.18 9.92
CA ASN A 253 16.23 10.62 9.90
C ASN A 253 17.67 10.88 10.36
N VAL A 254 18.61 10.50 9.50
CA VAL A 254 20.06 10.58 9.71
C VAL A 254 20.72 11.34 8.57
N ARG A 255 21.93 11.87 8.80
CA ARG A 255 22.72 12.49 7.74
C ARG A 255 23.47 11.43 6.93
N TYR A 256 22.76 10.58 6.19
CA TYR A 256 23.38 9.52 5.38
C TYR A 256 24.34 10.07 4.30
N GLN A 257 24.21 11.33 3.89
CA GLN A 257 25.17 12.02 3.01
C GLN A 257 26.52 12.30 3.69
N MET A 258 26.55 12.24 5.03
CA MET A 258 27.75 12.33 5.88
C MET A 258 28.11 10.96 6.47
N ASP A 259 27.68 9.88 5.81
CA ASP A 259 27.89 8.49 6.22
C ASP A 259 27.33 8.16 7.63
N GLU A 260 26.30 8.89 8.09
CA GLU A 260 25.60 8.50 9.32
C GLU A 260 24.67 7.32 9.05
N ASP A 261 24.94 6.19 9.71
CA ASP A 261 24.12 4.99 9.61
C ASP A 261 22.76 5.14 10.29
N PRO A 262 21.69 4.55 9.72
CA PRO A 262 20.40 4.44 10.39
C PRO A 262 20.52 3.60 11.66
N LYS A 263 19.79 4.00 12.71
CA LYS A 263 19.90 3.38 14.04
C LYS A 263 18.67 2.55 14.35
N CYS A 264 18.87 1.29 14.73
CA CYS A 264 17.80 0.50 15.34
C CYS A 264 17.51 1.07 16.74
N ILE A 265 16.32 1.63 16.92
CA ILE A 265 15.93 2.27 18.18
C ILE A 265 15.11 1.34 19.07
N LYS A 266 14.42 0.35 18.49
CA LYS A 266 13.61 -0.63 19.24
C LYS A 266 13.66 -2.00 18.57
N VAL A 267 13.60 -3.03 19.42
CA VAL A 267 13.52 -4.44 19.02
C VAL A 267 12.47 -5.10 19.90
N PHE A 268 11.45 -5.67 19.29
CA PHE A 268 10.37 -6.36 19.99
C PHE A 268 10.29 -7.80 19.49
N PRO A 269 10.12 -8.81 20.36
CA PRO A 269 9.77 -10.13 19.90
C PRO A 269 8.39 -10.09 19.24
N ILE A 270 8.20 -10.84 18.16
CA ILE A 270 6.87 -11.11 17.63
C ILE A 270 6.13 -11.96 18.68
N PRO A 271 5.01 -11.47 19.25
CA PRO A 271 4.23 -12.23 20.21
C PRO A 271 3.70 -13.49 19.53
N SER A 272 4.21 -14.65 19.91
CA SER A 272 3.84 -15.95 19.32
C SER A 272 3.36 -16.89 20.43
N SER A 273 2.13 -17.37 20.31
CA SER A 273 1.68 -18.61 20.96
C SER A 273 1.99 -19.86 20.10
N ASP A 274 2.07 -19.74 18.77
CA ASP A 274 2.11 -20.87 17.82
C ASP A 274 3.10 -20.72 16.64
N ASN A 275 4.33 -20.23 16.86
CA ASN A 275 5.39 -20.11 15.82
C ASN A 275 5.04 -19.22 14.61
N GLY A 276 3.94 -18.46 14.68
CA GLY A 276 3.50 -17.59 13.60
C GLY A 276 4.41 -16.37 13.41
N LEU A 277 4.84 -16.15 12.16
CA LEU A 277 5.61 -14.95 11.79
C LEU A 277 4.67 -13.93 11.16
N TYR A 278 4.85 -12.65 11.46
CA TYR A 278 4.07 -11.61 10.82
C TYR A 278 4.40 -11.50 9.33
N GLU A 279 3.36 -11.57 8.52
CA GLU A 279 3.41 -11.58 7.05
C GLU A 279 3.21 -10.18 6.49
N LYS A 280 2.39 -9.35 7.16
CA LYS A 280 2.11 -7.97 6.77
C LYS A 280 2.02 -7.11 8.01
N ILE A 281 2.59 -5.91 7.94
CA ILE A 281 2.50 -4.89 8.99
C ILE A 281 2.10 -3.53 8.37
N ALA A 282 1.35 -2.73 9.13
CA ALA A 282 0.96 -1.38 8.75
C ALA A 282 0.81 -0.51 10.02
N VAL A 283 1.37 0.69 9.99
CA VAL A 283 1.35 1.63 11.13
C VAL A 283 0.24 2.67 10.97
N SER A 284 -0.42 3.03 12.07
CA SER A 284 -1.47 4.03 12.14
C SER A 284 -0.95 5.44 11.78
N PRO A 285 -1.79 6.34 11.24
CA PRO A 285 -1.41 7.72 10.87
C PRO A 285 -0.74 8.57 11.94
N ASP A 286 -0.94 8.24 13.21
CA ASP A 286 -0.33 8.92 14.35
C ASP A 286 0.94 8.22 14.86
N ASP A 287 1.39 7.17 14.16
CA ASP A 287 2.56 6.34 14.42
C ASP A 287 2.55 5.58 15.76
N LYS A 288 1.39 5.48 16.44
CA LYS A 288 1.29 4.86 17.77
C LYS A 288 0.93 3.38 17.76
N ILE A 289 0.23 2.92 16.72
CA ILE A 289 -0.33 1.57 16.66
C ILE A 289 0.19 0.87 15.41
N LEU A 290 0.77 -0.31 15.62
CA LEU A 290 1.19 -1.21 14.56
C LEU A 290 0.15 -2.33 14.43
N ALA A 291 -0.50 -2.41 13.29
CA ALA A 291 -1.31 -3.57 12.92
C ALA A 291 -0.40 -4.61 12.25
N ALA A 292 -0.54 -5.88 12.62
CA ALA A 292 0.23 -6.98 12.09
C ALA A 292 -0.67 -8.20 11.85
N THR A 293 -0.39 -8.96 10.79
CA THR A 293 -1.16 -10.17 10.45
C THR A 293 -0.30 -11.41 10.33
N HIS A 294 -0.89 -12.53 10.72
CA HIS A 294 -0.34 -13.88 10.50
C HIS A 294 -1.51 -14.82 10.21
N GLY A 295 -1.57 -15.38 8.99
CA GLY A 295 -2.68 -16.23 8.57
C GLY A 295 -4.02 -15.49 8.62
N THR A 296 -4.92 -15.92 9.52
CA THR A 296 -6.26 -15.34 9.72
C THR A 296 -6.32 -14.32 10.85
N THR A 297 -5.23 -14.14 11.60
CA THR A 297 -5.20 -13.33 12.82
C THR A 297 -4.72 -11.91 12.52
N LEU A 298 -5.36 -10.94 13.16
CA LEU A 298 -4.98 -9.53 13.16
C LEU A 298 -4.65 -9.09 14.58
N THR A 299 -3.46 -8.54 14.77
CA THR A 299 -2.95 -8.09 16.08
C THR A 299 -2.61 -6.61 16.02
N TRP A 300 -2.97 -5.86 17.07
CA TRP A 300 -2.56 -4.47 17.25
C TRP A 300 -1.50 -4.39 18.35
N LEU A 301 -0.42 -3.67 18.07
CA LEU A 301 0.72 -3.51 18.97
C LEU A 301 0.98 -2.03 19.19
N SER A 302 1.44 -1.67 20.38
CA SER A 302 1.98 -0.35 20.66
C SER A 302 3.36 -0.20 20.02
N THR A 303 3.58 0.85 19.23
CA THR A 303 4.92 1.17 18.69
C THR A 303 5.87 1.70 19.77
N ALA A 304 5.33 2.05 20.94
CA ALA A 304 6.10 2.56 22.07
C ALA A 304 6.94 1.47 22.71
N ASP A 305 6.39 0.26 22.87
CA ASP A 305 6.98 -0.80 23.69
C ASP A 305 6.70 -2.22 23.17
N GLY A 306 5.97 -2.37 22.06
CA GLY A 306 5.67 -3.66 21.46
C GLY A 306 4.59 -4.45 22.19
N GLN A 307 3.92 -3.86 23.18
CA GLN A 307 2.82 -4.52 23.89
C GLN A 307 1.65 -4.79 22.95
N VAL A 308 1.04 -5.98 23.07
CA VAL A 308 -0.20 -6.32 22.36
C VAL A 308 -1.35 -5.53 22.99
N LEU A 309 -1.98 -4.69 22.19
CA LEU A 309 -3.14 -3.87 22.59
C LEU A 309 -4.46 -4.64 22.42
N ASP A 310 -4.58 -5.39 21.33
CA ASP A 310 -5.73 -6.26 21.06
C ASP A 310 -5.36 -7.34 20.03
N THR A 311 -6.13 -8.41 19.95
CA THR A 311 -5.96 -9.49 18.97
C THR A 311 -7.33 -10.01 18.52
N ALA A 312 -7.58 -9.91 17.22
CA ALA A 312 -8.71 -10.55 16.56
C ALA A 312 -8.25 -11.89 15.99
N GLU A 313 -8.38 -12.96 16.78
CA GLU A 313 -8.28 -14.33 16.29
C GLU A 313 -9.39 -14.57 15.27
N ASN A 314 -9.05 -15.20 14.13
CA ASN A 314 -9.98 -15.41 13.02
C ASN A 314 -10.64 -14.10 12.56
N ALA A 315 -9.82 -13.06 12.39
CA ALA A 315 -10.27 -11.80 11.81
C ALA A 315 -10.91 -12.02 10.43
N HIS A 316 -10.44 -13.01 9.68
CA HIS A 316 -11.05 -13.54 8.46
C HIS A 316 -11.18 -15.06 8.50
N ASP A 317 -12.04 -15.64 7.65
CA ASP A 317 -12.21 -17.10 7.53
C ASP A 317 -11.12 -17.73 6.61
N GLY A 318 -10.15 -16.93 6.18
CA GLY A 318 -9.03 -17.32 5.32
C GLY A 318 -7.88 -16.33 5.44
N GLU A 319 -6.76 -16.64 4.78
CA GLU A 319 -5.54 -15.82 4.83
C GLU A 319 -5.80 -14.35 4.50
N ILE A 320 -5.23 -13.45 5.30
CA ILE A 320 -5.32 -12.00 5.09
C ILE A 320 -4.32 -11.60 4.00
N THR A 321 -4.85 -11.18 2.86
CA THR A 321 -4.06 -10.83 1.67
C THR A 321 -3.55 -9.40 1.71
N CYS A 322 -4.22 -8.49 2.42
CA CYS A 322 -3.87 -7.07 2.45
C CYS A 322 -4.30 -6.42 3.75
N ILE A 323 -3.50 -5.48 4.24
CA ILE A 323 -3.87 -4.55 5.33
C ILE A 323 -3.41 -3.14 4.99
N THR A 324 -4.20 -2.12 5.34
CA THR A 324 -3.82 -0.71 5.16
C THR A 324 -4.60 0.21 6.09
N TRP A 325 -3.93 1.20 6.67
CA TRP A 325 -4.60 2.24 7.44
C TRP A 325 -5.07 3.37 6.53
N ALA A 326 -6.23 3.94 6.84
CA ALA A 326 -6.68 5.19 6.27
C ALA A 326 -5.67 6.31 6.65
N PRO A 327 -5.16 7.13 5.70
CA PRO A 327 -4.17 8.17 5.97
C PRO A 327 -4.59 9.24 6.99
N GLN A 328 -5.90 9.40 7.21
CA GLN A 328 -6.49 10.39 8.10
C GLN A 328 -7.63 9.74 8.89
N SER A 329 -7.90 10.29 10.08
CA SER A 329 -9.07 9.90 10.85
C SER A 329 -10.36 10.17 10.08
N VAL A 330 -11.29 9.22 10.09
CA VAL A 330 -12.62 9.38 9.49
C VAL A 330 -13.59 9.82 10.59
N SER A 331 -14.42 10.81 10.29
CA SER A 331 -15.49 11.23 11.21
C SER A 331 -16.59 10.18 11.24
N THR A 332 -16.99 9.79 12.44
CA THR A 332 -18.14 8.91 12.71
C THR A 332 -19.08 9.62 13.68
N ASP A 333 -20.27 9.08 13.90
CA ASP A 333 -21.22 9.59 14.91
C ASP A 333 -20.63 9.55 16.33
N GLN A 334 -19.63 8.70 16.57
CA GLN A 334 -18.93 8.55 17.85
C GLN A 334 -17.65 9.40 17.95
N GLY A 335 -17.34 10.20 16.92
CA GLY A 335 -16.14 11.03 16.85
C GLY A 335 -15.17 10.59 15.74
N LYS A 336 -13.96 11.15 15.76
CA LYS A 336 -12.90 10.82 14.80
C LYS A 336 -12.23 9.51 15.17
N VAL A 337 -12.18 8.56 14.25
CA VAL A 337 -11.62 7.22 14.46
C VAL A 337 -10.56 6.93 13.39
N LEU A 338 -9.44 6.31 13.78
CA LEU A 338 -8.50 5.74 12.82
C LEU A 338 -9.06 4.40 12.31
N ILE A 339 -9.09 4.26 10.99
CA ILE A 339 -9.68 3.11 10.32
C ILE A 339 -8.57 2.26 9.72
N LEU A 340 -8.57 0.97 10.05
CA LEU A 340 -7.78 -0.04 9.39
C LEU A 340 -8.69 -0.85 8.45
N ALA A 341 -8.24 -1.11 7.23
CA ALA A 341 -8.90 -2.04 6.32
C ALA A 341 -8.07 -3.32 6.17
N THR A 342 -8.75 -4.46 6.18
CA THR A 342 -8.17 -5.76 5.85
C THR A 342 -8.99 -6.48 4.79
N ALA A 343 -8.32 -7.29 3.97
CA ALA A 343 -8.99 -8.12 2.99
C ALA A 343 -8.32 -9.50 2.91
N SER A 344 -9.06 -10.45 2.37
CA SER A 344 -8.69 -11.87 2.45
C SER A 344 -9.15 -12.64 1.22
N VAL A 345 -8.58 -13.85 1.09
CA VAL A 345 -9.07 -14.92 0.21
C VAL A 345 -10.51 -15.34 0.53
N ASP A 346 -11.03 -15.01 1.72
CA ASP A 346 -12.42 -15.25 2.13
C ASP A 346 -13.45 -14.33 1.44
N LYS A 347 -12.98 -13.47 0.51
CA LYS A 347 -13.79 -12.57 -0.32
C LYS A 347 -14.45 -11.44 0.47
N LYS A 348 -13.98 -11.16 1.69
CA LYS A 348 -14.49 -10.07 2.53
C LYS A 348 -13.44 -8.97 2.64
N LEU A 349 -13.94 -7.75 2.61
CA LEU A 349 -13.23 -6.56 3.06
C LEU A 349 -13.78 -6.19 4.43
N LYS A 350 -12.92 -6.06 5.44
CA LYS A 350 -13.32 -5.64 6.79
C LYS A 350 -12.70 -4.31 7.17
N LEU A 351 -13.47 -3.49 7.88
CA LEU A 351 -13.04 -2.22 8.46
C LEU A 351 -13.00 -2.33 9.97
N TRP A 352 -11.95 -1.79 10.56
CA TRP A 352 -11.67 -1.91 11.99
C TRP A 352 -11.38 -0.54 12.58
N SER A 353 -11.83 -0.31 13.82
CA SER A 353 -11.36 0.80 14.63
C SER A 353 -10.03 0.47 15.29
N GLN A 354 -9.29 1.50 15.68
CA GLN A 354 -8.14 1.33 16.56
C GLN A 354 -8.56 0.83 17.97
N PRO A 355 -7.71 0.06 18.68
CA PRO A 355 -7.85 -0.13 20.12
C PRO A 355 -7.69 1.20 20.88
N LEU A 356 -8.30 1.28 22.07
CA LEU A 356 -8.23 2.44 22.97
C LEU A 356 -6.94 2.48 23.77
#